data_AF-A0A836S5X8-F1
#
_entry.id   AF-A0A836S5X8-F1
#
_cell.length_a   1.000
_cell.length_b   1.000
_cell.length_c   1.000
_cell.angle_alpha   90.00
_cell.angle_beta   90.00
_cell.angle_gamma   90.00
#
_symmetry.space_group_name_H-M   'P 1'
#
loop_
_entity.id
_entity.type
_entity.pdbx_description
1 polymer ?
#
loop_
_entity_poly.entity_id
_entity_poly.type
_entity_poly.pdbx_seq_one_letter_code
_entity_poly.pdbx_strand_id
1 'polypeptide(L)'
;MSQFTNHLGLRYRYFQKNNFEFLDNLNTENEIKFALWLLNYQDFEIKNICKKLSVPKKYKELAVFGNGFKGFAANFENKTPSQKLEFFNKTDSTRRVERFDKILKVWQLVGIDTKNITQTNTKIKNIDIKKMNMENIIIELKNAKLKICSSL
;
A
#
# COMPACT_ATOMS: atom_id res chain seq x y z
N MET A 1 17.60 -9.30 -13.38
CA MET A 1 16.30 -8.84 -12.83
C MET A 1 15.12 -9.46 -13.62
N SER A 2 15.02 -10.79 -13.75
CA SER A 2 14.55 -11.35 -15.04
C SER A 2 13.47 -12.43 -15.07
N GLN A 3 12.82 -12.85 -13.97
CA GLN A 3 11.78 -13.92 -14.08
C GLN A 3 10.51 -13.67 -13.22
N PHE A 4 10.63 -13.06 -12.04
CA PHE A 4 9.48 -12.86 -11.14
C PHE A 4 8.47 -11.78 -11.61
N THR A 5 8.96 -10.69 -12.20
CA THR A 5 8.13 -9.60 -12.73
C THR A 5 7.29 -10.03 -13.94
N ASN A 6 7.82 -10.94 -14.77
CA ASN A 6 7.09 -11.47 -15.93
C ASN A 6 5.91 -12.37 -15.52
N HIS A 7 6.06 -13.22 -14.49
CA HIS A 7 4.97 -14.11 -14.09
C HIS A 7 3.80 -13.37 -13.41
N LEU A 8 4.10 -12.36 -12.56
CA LEU A 8 3.08 -11.52 -11.92
C LEU A 8 2.38 -10.59 -12.92
N GLY A 9 3.12 -10.01 -13.87
CA GLY A 9 2.54 -9.20 -14.95
C GLY A 9 1.63 -10.01 -15.89
N LEU A 10 1.99 -11.26 -16.19
CA LEU A 10 1.13 -12.18 -16.95
C LEU A 10 -0.13 -12.58 -16.17
N ARG A 11 0.00 -12.84 -14.86
CA ARG A 11 -1.13 -13.14 -13.97
C ARG A 11 -2.14 -11.99 -13.87
N TYR A 12 -1.68 -10.74 -13.80
CA TYR A 12 -2.57 -9.58 -13.79
C TYR A 12 -3.27 -9.34 -15.13
N ARG A 13 -2.63 -9.64 -16.27
CA ARG A 13 -3.31 -9.64 -17.58
C ARG A 13 -4.38 -10.74 -17.68
N TYR A 14 -4.15 -11.89 -17.05
CA TYR A 14 -5.12 -12.98 -16.97
C TYR A 14 -6.31 -12.64 -16.06
N PHE A 15 -6.06 -11.97 -14.93
CA PHE A 15 -7.10 -11.40 -14.06
C PHE A 15 -8.11 -10.61 -14.89
N GLN A 16 -7.67 -9.67 -15.73
CA GLN A 16 -8.57 -8.85 -16.57
C GLN A 16 -9.50 -9.64 -17.51
N LYS A 17 -9.21 -10.92 -17.82
CA LYS A 17 -10.05 -11.78 -18.67
C LYS A 17 -10.97 -12.72 -17.88
N ASN A 18 -10.54 -13.24 -16.72
CA ASN A 18 -11.36 -14.10 -15.86
C ASN A 18 -11.06 -13.83 -14.37
N ASN A 19 -11.66 -12.76 -13.85
CA ASN A 19 -11.34 -12.23 -12.51
C ASN A 19 -11.53 -13.26 -11.38
N PHE A 20 -12.58 -14.08 -11.42
CA PHE A 20 -12.93 -14.98 -10.31
C PHE A 20 -12.07 -16.25 -10.27
N GLU A 21 -11.82 -16.90 -11.40
CA GLU A 21 -10.96 -18.09 -11.47
C GLU A 21 -9.53 -17.79 -10.99
N PHE A 22 -9.00 -16.61 -11.33
CA PHE A 22 -7.71 -16.15 -10.80
C PHE A 22 -7.74 -15.99 -9.28
N LEU A 23 -8.78 -15.35 -8.74
CA LEU A 23 -8.90 -15.08 -7.30
C LEU A 23 -9.13 -16.37 -6.49
N ASP A 24 -9.90 -17.31 -7.01
CA ASP A 24 -10.19 -18.59 -6.36
C ASP A 24 -8.91 -19.39 -6.16
N ASN A 25 -8.07 -19.45 -7.20
CA ASN A 25 -6.79 -20.17 -7.19
C ASN A 25 -5.65 -19.42 -6.47
N LEU A 26 -5.87 -18.17 -6.03
CA LEU A 26 -4.85 -17.40 -5.34
C LEU A 26 -4.73 -17.85 -3.88
N ASN A 27 -3.56 -18.38 -3.49
CA ASN A 27 -3.32 -18.79 -2.10
C ASN A 27 -2.97 -17.57 -1.22
N THR A 28 -4.00 -16.81 -0.83
CA THR A 28 -3.88 -15.63 0.05
C THR A 28 -5.18 -15.39 0.82
N GLU A 29 -5.14 -14.52 1.82
CA GLU A 29 -6.30 -14.14 2.63
C GLU A 29 -7.45 -13.54 1.79
N ASN A 30 -8.69 -13.82 2.20
CA ASN A 30 -9.89 -13.36 1.49
C ASN A 30 -10.00 -11.83 1.42
N GLU A 31 -9.48 -11.10 2.43
CA GLU A 31 -9.42 -9.65 2.41
C GLU A 31 -8.60 -9.14 1.21
N ILE A 32 -7.46 -9.79 0.94
CA ILE A 32 -6.58 -9.44 -0.17
C ILE A 32 -7.25 -9.76 -1.50
N LYS A 33 -7.91 -10.94 -1.61
CA LYS A 33 -8.69 -11.30 -2.80
C LYS A 33 -9.78 -10.29 -3.09
N PHE A 34 -10.51 -9.86 -2.07
CA PHE A 34 -11.57 -8.85 -2.18
C PHE A 34 -11.02 -7.48 -2.63
N ALA A 35 -9.89 -7.05 -2.08
CA ALA A 35 -9.24 -5.81 -2.50
C ALA A 35 -8.68 -5.89 -3.93
N LEU A 36 -8.18 -7.06 -4.35
CA LEU A 36 -7.76 -7.31 -5.73
C LEU A 36 -8.93 -7.29 -6.70
N TRP A 37 -10.06 -7.90 -6.35
CA TRP A 37 -11.27 -7.88 -7.16
C TRP A 37 -11.74 -6.46 -7.48
N LEU A 38 -11.68 -5.58 -6.47
CA LEU A 38 -12.11 -4.18 -6.58
C LEU A 38 -11.02 -3.24 -7.09
N LEU A 39 -9.85 -3.78 -7.46
CA LEU A 39 -8.78 -2.98 -7.99
C LEU A 39 -9.17 -2.43 -9.38
N ASN A 40 -9.05 -1.12 -9.57
CA ASN A 40 -9.50 -0.33 -10.74
C ASN A 40 -10.98 0.12 -10.75
N TYR A 41 -11.76 -0.22 -9.71
CA TYR A 41 -13.07 0.43 -9.51
C TYR A 41 -12.87 1.86 -9.04
N GLN A 42 -13.85 2.73 -9.27
CA GLN A 42 -13.87 4.07 -8.69
C GLN A 42 -14.17 3.99 -7.19
N ASP A 43 -13.63 4.92 -6.41
CA ASP A 43 -13.80 4.93 -4.95
C ASP A 43 -15.27 4.94 -4.51
N PHE A 44 -16.16 5.61 -5.26
CA PHE A 44 -17.59 5.62 -4.97
C PHE A 44 -18.24 4.26 -5.22
N GLU A 45 -17.79 3.51 -6.23
CA GLU A 45 -18.28 2.16 -6.55
C GLU A 45 -17.87 1.18 -5.45
N ILE A 46 -16.60 1.20 -5.03
CA ILE A 46 -16.09 0.39 -3.91
C ILE A 46 -16.92 0.63 -2.66
N LYS A 47 -17.17 1.90 -2.32
CA LYS A 47 -17.98 2.28 -1.14
C LYS A 47 -19.43 1.77 -1.27
N ASN A 48 -20.02 1.88 -2.45
CA ASN A 48 -21.39 1.41 -2.70
C ASN A 48 -21.50 -0.12 -2.61
N ILE A 49 -20.56 -0.87 -3.19
CA ILE A 49 -20.49 -2.33 -3.08
C ILE A 49 -20.35 -2.73 -1.62
N CYS A 50 -19.41 -2.12 -0.89
CA CYS A 50 -19.19 -2.42 0.52
C CYS A 50 -20.43 -2.14 1.37
N LYS A 51 -21.19 -1.09 1.06
CA LYS A 51 -22.45 -0.75 1.76
C LYS A 51 -23.55 -1.78 1.46
N LYS A 52 -23.75 -2.12 0.19
CA LYS A 52 -24.80 -3.07 -0.24
C LYS A 52 -24.58 -4.48 0.32
N LEU A 53 -23.34 -4.92 0.39
CA LEU A 53 -22.97 -6.26 0.85
C LEU A 53 -22.63 -6.32 2.36
N SER A 54 -22.86 -5.23 3.11
CA SER A 54 -22.55 -5.15 4.55
C SER A 54 -21.13 -5.63 4.89
N VAL A 55 -20.15 -5.22 4.07
CA VAL A 55 -18.78 -5.73 4.11
C VAL A 55 -18.09 -5.34 5.42
N PRO A 56 -17.39 -6.27 6.11
CA PRO A 56 -16.66 -5.96 7.33
C PRO A 56 -15.62 -4.85 7.11
N LYS A 57 -15.41 -4.04 8.14
CA LYS A 57 -14.53 -2.86 8.09
C LYS A 57 -13.13 -3.18 7.53
N LYS A 58 -12.52 -4.29 7.93
CA LYS A 58 -11.18 -4.70 7.47
C LYS A 58 -11.08 -4.90 5.95
N TYR A 59 -12.11 -5.47 5.33
CA TYR A 59 -12.20 -5.67 3.88
C TYR A 59 -12.38 -4.33 3.17
N LYS A 60 -13.32 -3.51 3.66
CA LYS A 60 -13.61 -2.18 3.11
C LYS A 60 -12.38 -1.28 3.12
N GLU A 61 -11.70 -1.18 4.27
CA GLU A 61 -10.50 -0.36 4.38
C GLU A 61 -9.39 -0.84 3.45
N LEU A 62 -9.15 -2.15 3.38
CA LEU A 62 -8.13 -2.70 2.49
C LEU A 62 -8.42 -2.40 1.01
N ALA A 63 -9.68 -2.55 0.57
CA ALA A 63 -10.08 -2.22 -0.80
C ALA A 63 -9.93 -0.72 -1.11
N VAL A 64 -10.36 0.17 -0.21
CA VAL A 64 -10.27 1.63 -0.40
C VAL A 64 -8.81 2.08 -0.44
N PHE A 65 -7.98 1.66 0.51
CA PHE A 65 -6.56 2.06 0.53
C PHE A 65 -5.76 1.40 -0.59
N GLY A 66 -6.01 0.12 -0.86
CA GLY A 66 -5.35 -0.62 -1.94
C GLY A 66 -5.61 -0.01 -3.30
N ASN A 67 -6.85 0.41 -3.59
CA ASN A 67 -7.19 1.08 -4.83
C ASN A 67 -6.71 2.53 -4.87
N GLY A 68 -7.07 3.33 -3.86
CA GLY A 68 -6.85 4.78 -3.86
C GLY A 68 -5.39 5.21 -3.91
N PHE A 69 -4.47 4.38 -3.40
CA PHE A 69 -3.03 4.66 -3.43
C PHE A 69 -2.25 3.85 -4.47
N LYS A 70 -2.92 3.00 -5.28
CA LYS A 70 -2.25 2.17 -6.30
C LYS A 70 -1.37 3.00 -7.25
N GLY A 71 -1.93 4.08 -7.79
CA GLY A 71 -1.20 4.96 -8.73
C GLY A 71 -0.04 5.71 -8.06
N PHE A 72 -0.15 6.00 -6.76
CA PHE A 72 0.95 6.57 -5.98
C PHE A 72 2.07 5.54 -5.79
N ALA A 73 1.73 4.31 -5.37
CA ALA A 73 2.67 3.22 -5.16
C ALA A 73 3.44 2.87 -6.45
N ALA A 74 2.74 2.78 -7.58
CA ALA A 74 3.35 2.51 -8.89
C ALA A 74 4.37 3.59 -9.34
N ASN A 75 4.24 4.81 -8.82
CA ASN A 75 5.11 5.94 -9.15
C ASN A 75 5.91 6.43 -7.94
N PHE A 76 6.09 5.57 -6.92
CA PHE A 76 6.59 5.99 -5.62
C PHE A 76 7.96 6.68 -5.70
N GLU A 77 8.86 6.19 -6.54
CA GLU A 77 10.23 6.71 -6.68
C GLU A 77 10.24 8.17 -7.14
N ASN A 78 9.36 8.51 -8.09
CA ASN A 78 9.21 9.83 -8.68
C ASN A 78 8.50 10.85 -7.75
N LYS A 79 8.07 10.43 -6.55
CA LYS A 79 7.39 11.32 -5.60
C LYS A 79 8.40 12.12 -4.79
N THR A 80 8.03 13.38 -4.50
CA THR A 80 8.84 14.22 -3.64
C THR A 80 8.87 13.68 -2.21
N PRO A 81 9.90 14.00 -1.40
CA PRO A 81 9.97 13.56 -0.01
C PRO A 81 8.71 13.91 0.80
N SER A 82 8.15 15.10 0.59
CA SER A 82 6.91 15.54 1.23
C SER A 82 5.71 14.69 0.83
N GLN A 83 5.58 14.35 -0.45
CA GLN A 83 4.52 13.47 -0.95
C GLN A 83 4.65 12.06 -0.37
N LYS A 84 5.87 11.51 -0.32
CA LYS A 84 6.16 10.20 0.28
C LYS A 84 5.78 10.18 1.76
N LEU A 85 6.14 11.22 2.51
CA LEU A 85 5.76 11.35 3.92
C LEU A 85 4.24 11.46 4.10
N GLU A 86 3.56 12.27 3.29
CA GLU A 86 2.12 12.42 3.31
C GLU A 86 1.41 11.08 3.04
N PHE A 87 1.92 10.29 2.10
CA PHE A 87 1.44 8.93 1.84
C PHE A 87 1.52 8.03 3.08
N PHE A 88 2.66 8.00 3.78
CA PHE A 88 2.80 7.19 5.00
C PHE A 88 1.85 7.64 6.12
N ASN A 89 1.61 8.94 6.23
CA ASN A 89 0.64 9.50 7.18
C ASN A 89 -0.80 9.12 6.81
N LYS A 90 -1.20 9.29 5.54
CA LYS A 90 -2.56 8.99 5.07
C LYS A 90 -2.92 7.51 5.15
N THR A 91 -1.95 6.63 4.92
CA THR A 91 -2.14 5.17 5.02
C THR A 91 -2.06 4.65 6.45
N ASP A 92 -1.64 5.50 7.39
CA ASP A 92 -1.40 5.15 8.79
C ASP A 92 -0.41 3.97 8.98
N SER A 93 0.56 3.91 8.07
CA SER A 93 1.47 2.78 7.84
C SER A 93 2.28 2.33 9.07
N THR A 94 2.61 3.25 9.98
CA THR A 94 3.41 2.93 11.18
C THR A 94 2.57 2.46 12.36
N ARG A 95 1.30 2.86 12.46
CA ARG A 95 0.38 2.44 13.53
C ARG A 95 -0.47 1.23 13.14
N ARG A 96 -0.79 1.07 11.86
CA ARG A 96 -1.65 -0.01 11.32
C ARG A 96 -0.84 -0.97 10.46
N VAL A 97 0.24 -1.51 11.04
CA VAL A 97 1.25 -2.33 10.36
C VAL A 97 0.63 -3.48 9.57
N GLU A 98 -0.18 -4.31 10.21
CA GLU A 98 -0.80 -5.48 9.54
C GLU A 98 -1.67 -5.08 8.34
N ARG A 99 -2.43 -3.98 8.44
CA ARG A 99 -3.23 -3.47 7.32
C ARG A 99 -2.33 -2.96 6.20
N PHE A 100 -1.26 -2.26 6.53
CA PHE A 100 -0.31 -1.75 5.55
C PHE A 100 0.41 -2.88 4.82
N ASP A 101 0.81 -3.94 5.52
CA ASP A 101 1.41 -5.13 4.90
C ASP A 101 0.47 -5.81 3.91
N LYS A 102 -0.84 -5.90 4.24
CA LYS A 102 -1.85 -6.42 3.30
C LYS A 102 -2.02 -5.51 2.08
N ILE A 103 -1.96 -4.18 2.25
CA ILE A 103 -2.00 -3.22 1.14
C ILE A 103 -0.79 -3.44 0.21
N LEU A 104 0.42 -3.57 0.77
CA LEU A 104 1.63 -3.82 -0.01
C LEU A 104 1.52 -5.14 -0.78
N LYS A 105 0.98 -6.20 -0.15
CA LYS A 105 0.76 -7.50 -0.79
C LYS A 105 -0.23 -7.44 -1.95
N VAL A 106 -1.33 -6.67 -1.83
CA VAL A 106 -2.25 -6.40 -2.95
C VAL A 106 -1.49 -5.79 -4.15
N TRP A 107 -0.62 -4.82 -3.91
CA TRP A 107 0.17 -4.17 -4.97
C TRP A 107 1.21 -5.09 -5.60
N GLN A 108 1.91 -5.89 -4.80
CA GLN A 108 2.86 -6.90 -5.29
C GLN A 108 2.18 -7.91 -6.22
N LEU A 109 0.96 -8.34 -5.87
CA LEU A 109 0.18 -9.31 -6.65
C LEU A 109 -0.24 -8.78 -8.03
N VAL A 110 -0.21 -7.46 -8.24
CA VAL A 110 -0.45 -6.82 -9.54
C VAL A 110 0.81 -6.25 -10.18
N GLY A 111 1.99 -6.64 -9.67
CA GLY A 111 3.29 -6.33 -10.26
C GLY A 111 3.87 -4.96 -9.90
N ILE A 112 3.33 -4.27 -8.90
CA ILE A 112 3.93 -3.03 -8.37
C ILE A 112 5.06 -3.41 -7.42
N ASP A 113 6.26 -2.87 -7.65
CA ASP A 113 7.39 -3.03 -6.73
C ASP A 113 7.16 -2.19 -5.46
N THR A 114 7.11 -2.87 -4.32
CA THR A 114 6.89 -2.25 -3.01
C THR A 114 8.14 -2.25 -2.12
N LYS A 115 9.30 -2.68 -2.64
CA LYS A 115 10.55 -2.79 -1.88
C LYS A 115 10.94 -1.44 -1.26
N ASN A 116 10.99 -0.39 -2.07
CA ASN A 116 11.38 0.95 -1.63
C ASN A 116 10.35 1.56 -0.66
N ILE A 117 9.06 1.28 -0.85
CA ILE A 117 8.00 1.67 0.10
C ILE A 117 8.23 1.01 1.46
N THR A 118 8.46 -0.31 1.45
CA THR A 118 8.69 -1.13 2.66
C THR A 118 9.91 -0.64 3.43
N GLN A 119 11.05 -0.47 2.73
CA GLN A 119 12.30 -0.01 3.35
C GLN A 119 12.16 1.38 3.97
N THR A 120 11.47 2.30 3.29
CA THR A 120 11.24 3.65 3.81
C THR A 120 10.35 3.63 5.05
N ASN A 121 9.27 2.84 5.04
CA ASN A 121 8.39 2.70 6.20
C ASN A 121 9.14 2.11 7.41
N THR A 122 9.98 1.08 7.19
CA THR A 122 10.82 0.48 8.24
C THR A 122 11.78 1.51 8.84
N LYS A 123 12.46 2.31 8.01
CA LYS A 123 13.34 3.39 8.48
C LYS A 123 12.57 4.43 9.30
N ILE A 124 11.38 4.83 8.86
CA ILE A 124 10.51 5.79 9.58
C ILE A 124 10.08 5.22 10.95
N LYS A 125 9.69 3.94 10.99
CA LYS A 125 9.26 3.26 12.22
C LYS A 125 10.38 3.16 13.26
N ASN A 126 11.62 3.03 12.79
CA ASN A 126 12.80 2.83 13.63
C ASN A 126 13.54 4.12 14.01
N ILE A 127 12.93 5.30 13.80
CA ILE A 127 13.50 6.56 14.27
C ILE A 127 13.63 6.52 15.80
N ASP A 128 14.86 6.71 16.29
CA ASP A 128 15.16 6.76 17.71
C ASP A 128 14.84 8.15 18.28
N ILE A 129 13.62 8.31 18.78
CA ILE A 129 13.13 9.57 19.34
C ILE A 129 13.92 9.98 20.60
N LYS A 130 14.55 9.03 21.32
CA LYS A 130 15.28 9.31 22.56
C LYS A 130 16.55 10.14 22.32
N LYS A 131 17.04 10.19 21.08
CA LYS A 131 18.22 10.97 20.68
C LYS A 131 17.88 12.36 20.14
N MET A 132 16.60 12.74 20.12
CA MET A 132 16.14 14.02 19.57
C MET A 132 16.15 15.12 20.63
N ASN A 133 16.33 16.37 20.18
CA ASN A 133 16.10 17.54 21.00
C ASN A 133 14.62 17.61 21.39
N MET A 134 14.35 17.46 22.68
CA MET A 134 13.00 17.45 23.23
C MET A 134 12.27 18.79 23.10
N GLU A 135 13.00 19.91 23.06
CA GLU A 135 12.41 21.25 22.93
C GLU A 135 11.73 21.46 21.56
N ASN A 136 12.21 20.76 20.52
CA ASN A 136 11.71 20.88 19.15
C ASN A 136 11.37 19.52 18.52
N ILE A 137 11.01 18.53 19.34
CA ILE A 137 10.83 17.13 18.93
C ILE A 137 9.91 16.93 17.72
N ILE A 138 8.86 17.75 17.58
CA ILE A 138 7.92 17.68 16.46
C ILE A 138 8.63 18.03 15.14
N ILE A 139 9.45 19.09 15.16
CA ILE A 139 10.19 19.58 13.99
C ILE A 139 11.31 18.59 13.66
N GLU A 140 12.05 18.12 14.66
CA GLU A 140 13.11 17.14 14.45
C GLU A 140 12.59 15.83 13.88
N LEU A 141 11.48 15.31 14.42
CA LEU A 141 10.86 14.09 13.91
C LEU A 141 10.38 14.25 12.47
N LYS A 142 9.78 15.40 12.14
CA LYS A 142 9.36 15.70 10.76
C LYS A 142 10.56 15.75 9.82
N ASN A 143 11.64 16.42 10.20
CA ASN A 143 12.85 16.54 9.40
C ASN A 143 13.55 15.19 9.21
N ALA A 144 13.62 14.36 10.25
CA ALA A 144 14.14 13.01 10.17
C ALA A 144 13.35 12.15 9.16
N LYS A 145 12.02 12.21 9.21
CA LYS A 145 11.15 11.50 8.26
C LYS A 145 11.33 12.00 6.83
N LEU A 146 11.44 13.31 6.61
CA LEU A 146 11.71 13.89 5.29
C LEU A 146 13.06 13.44 4.73
N LYS A 147 14.10 13.43 5.56
CA LYS A 147 15.44 12.95 5.19
C LYS A 147 15.44 11.47 4.79
N ILE A 148 14.66 10.64 5.48
CA ILE A 148 14.46 9.24 5.09
C ILE A 148 13.76 9.16 3.74
N CYS A 149 12.71 9.96 3.51
CA CYS A 149 11.96 9.98 2.26
C CYS A 149 12.76 10.52 1.05
N SER A 150 13.86 11.24 1.29
CA SER A 150 14.78 11.72 0.24
C SER A 150 15.95 10.77 -0.05
N SER A 151 16.12 9.70 0.73
CA SER A 151 17.31 8.81 0.69
C SER A 151 17.13 7.57 -0.21
N LEU A 152 16.27 7.67 -1.23
CA LEU A 152 15.95 6.62 -2.19
C LEU A 152 16.36 7.03 -3.59
#